data_AF-A0A7R8VY08-F1
#
_entry.id   AF-A0A7R8VY08-F1
#
_cell.length_a   1.000
_cell.length_b   1.000
_cell.length_c   1.000
_cell.angle_alpha   90.00
_cell.angle_beta   90.00
_cell.angle_gamma   90.00
#
_symmetry.space_group_name_H-M   'P 1'
#
loop_
_entity.id
_entity.type
_entity.pdbx_description
1 polymer ?
#
loop_
_entity_poly.entity_id
_entity_poly.type
_entity_poly.pdbx_seq_one_letter_code
_entity_poly.pdbx_strand_id
1 'polypeptide(L)'
;MCPECDAQVPSLGELTARCVASHIPFELVEHVYPPVPEQLQLRIAFWSFPDNEEDIRLYSCLANGSADEFQRGEHLYRNKAVKEPLQIGFHLSASVMPPAPMVGQGRGQYNVAVTFDRRRITSCNCTCSSTAYWCSHVVAVCLHRIH
;
A
#
# COMPACT_ATOMS: atom_id res chain seq x y z
N MET A 1 22.85 28.26 -7.19
CA MET A 1 23.41 26.92 -6.92
C MET A 1 22.38 26.19 -6.09
N CYS A 2 21.64 25.26 -6.70
CA CYS A 2 20.68 24.44 -5.98
C CYS A 2 21.46 23.40 -5.17
N PRO A 3 21.14 23.19 -3.88
CA PRO A 3 21.65 22.04 -3.17
C PRO A 3 20.88 20.84 -3.73
N GLU A 4 21.47 20.17 -4.72
CA GLU A 4 21.11 18.79 -5.01
C GLU A 4 21.35 18.03 -3.71
N CYS A 5 20.27 17.65 -3.03
CA CYS A 5 20.33 16.71 -1.93
C CYS A 5 21.18 15.53 -2.43
N ASP A 6 22.31 15.26 -1.78
CA ASP A 6 23.12 14.06 -2.00
C ASP A 6 22.23 12.83 -1.83
N ALA A 7 21.54 12.43 -2.90
CA ALA A 7 20.75 11.23 -2.94
C ALA A 7 21.76 10.09 -2.97
N GLN A 8 22.19 9.66 -1.79
CA GLN A 8 23.10 8.54 -1.61
C GLN A 8 22.60 7.37 -2.44
N VAL A 9 23.41 6.94 -3.42
CA VAL A 9 23.06 5.84 -4.31
C VAL A 9 22.74 4.61 -3.45
N PRO A 10 21.57 3.97 -3.61
CA PRO A 10 21.23 2.79 -2.82
C PRO A 10 22.23 1.66 -3.05
N SER A 11 22.41 0.79 -2.05
CA SER A 11 23.31 -0.36 -2.18
C SER A 11 22.86 -1.29 -3.32
N LEU A 12 23.78 -2.10 -3.85
CA LEU A 12 23.43 -3.09 -4.87
C LEU A 12 22.34 -4.06 -4.39
N GLY A 13 22.39 -4.50 -3.13
CA GLY A 13 21.36 -5.37 -2.55
C GLY A 13 19.98 -4.69 -2.52
N GLU A 14 19.95 -3.39 -2.24
CA GLU A 14 18.75 -2.58 -2.22
C GLU A 14 18.14 -2.40 -3.62
N LEU A 15 18.98 -2.06 -4.61
CA LEU A 15 18.57 -1.97 -6.01
C LEU A 15 18.08 -3.32 -6.55
N THR A 16 18.76 -4.40 -6.18
CA THR A 16 18.39 -5.77 -6.57
C THR A 16 17.04 -6.16 -5.96
N ALA A 17 16.82 -5.90 -4.68
CA ALA A 17 15.54 -6.16 -4.02
C ALA A 17 14.39 -5.41 -4.72
N ARG A 18 14.57 -4.13 -5.08
CA ARG A 18 13.59 -3.35 -5.86
C ARG A 18 13.30 -3.96 -7.24
N CYS A 19 14.35 -4.40 -7.94
CA CYS A 19 14.22 -5.03 -9.26
C CYS A 19 13.42 -6.33 -9.16
N VAL A 20 13.79 -7.21 -8.23
CA VAL A 20 13.11 -8.49 -7.98
C VAL A 20 11.65 -8.24 -7.60
N ALA A 21 11.42 -7.35 -6.63
CA ALA A 21 10.09 -6.96 -6.14
C ALA A 21 9.17 -6.33 -7.19
N SER A 22 9.68 -5.98 -8.37
CA SER A 22 8.88 -5.40 -9.46
C SER A 22 8.58 -6.40 -10.59
N HIS A 23 9.38 -7.46 -10.72
CA HIS A 23 9.35 -8.32 -11.90
C HIS A 23 9.19 -9.81 -11.59
N ILE A 24 9.62 -10.27 -10.41
CA ILE A 24 9.70 -11.69 -10.07
C ILE A 24 8.65 -11.99 -8.99
N PRO A 25 7.72 -12.94 -9.22
CA PRO A 25 6.80 -13.37 -8.18
C PRO A 25 7.57 -14.06 -7.04
N PHE A 26 7.15 -13.82 -5.79
CA PHE A 26 7.90 -14.30 -4.63
C PHE A 26 8.03 -15.83 -4.57
N GLU A 27 7.04 -16.56 -5.08
CA GLU A 27 7.09 -18.02 -5.19
C GLU A 27 8.38 -18.48 -5.90
N LEU A 28 8.82 -17.79 -6.96
CA LEU A 28 10.06 -18.14 -7.64
C LEU A 28 11.30 -17.83 -6.79
N VAL A 29 11.26 -16.76 -5.99
CA VAL A 29 12.35 -16.38 -5.07
C VAL A 29 12.56 -17.45 -3.99
N GLU A 30 11.47 -18.02 -3.48
CA GLU A 30 11.50 -19.08 -2.45
C GLU A 30 12.12 -20.39 -2.95
N HIS A 31 12.06 -20.66 -4.26
CA HIS A 31 12.58 -21.88 -4.87
C HIS A 31 14.04 -21.76 -5.37
N VAL A 32 14.68 -20.60 -5.23
CA VAL A 32 16.09 -20.41 -5.62
C VAL A 32 17.03 -21.17 -4.68
N TYR A 33 18.06 -21.81 -5.24
CA TYR A 33 19.14 -22.46 -4.49
C TYR A 33 20.52 -21.90 -4.87
N PRO A 34 21.38 -21.52 -3.90
CA PRO A 34 21.12 -21.51 -2.46
C PRO A 34 20.00 -20.52 -2.08
N PRO A 35 19.31 -20.74 -0.94
CA PRO A 35 18.15 -19.93 -0.56
C PRO A 35 18.54 -18.46 -0.40
N VAL A 36 17.67 -17.57 -0.88
CA VAL A 36 17.85 -16.12 -0.73
C VAL A 36 17.84 -15.77 0.77
N PRO A 37 18.83 -15.03 1.30
CA PRO A 37 18.86 -14.64 2.71
C PRO A 37 17.59 -13.93 3.18
N GLU A 38 17.15 -14.20 4.41
CA GLU A 38 15.90 -13.67 4.98
C GLU A 38 15.83 -12.13 4.92
N GLN A 39 16.94 -11.44 5.19
CA GLN A 39 16.97 -9.97 5.11
C GLN A 39 16.65 -9.47 3.70
N LEU A 40 17.10 -10.17 2.65
CA LEU A 40 16.78 -9.80 1.27
C LEU A 40 15.34 -10.13 0.92
N GLN A 41 14.79 -11.24 1.42
CA GLN A 41 13.37 -11.55 1.26
C GLN A 41 12.48 -10.48 1.90
N LEU A 42 12.83 -10.01 3.10
CA LEU A 42 12.14 -8.90 3.76
C LEU A 42 12.22 -7.60 2.95
N ARG A 43 13.38 -7.29 2.34
CA ARG A 43 13.51 -6.14 1.43
C ARG A 43 12.65 -6.30 0.17
N ILE A 44 12.62 -7.50 -0.43
CA ILE A 44 11.80 -7.79 -1.61
C ILE A 44 10.32 -7.59 -1.26
N ALA A 45 9.84 -8.16 -0.16
CA ALA A 45 8.48 -7.98 0.31
C ALA A 45 8.17 -6.50 0.60
N PHE A 46 9.08 -5.77 1.25
CA PHE A 46 8.93 -4.34 1.49
C PHE A 46 8.74 -3.54 0.19
N TRP A 47 9.56 -3.81 -0.82
CA TRP A 47 9.50 -3.11 -2.11
C TRP A 47 8.39 -3.60 -3.02
N SER A 48 7.70 -4.69 -2.69
CA SER A 48 6.65 -5.22 -3.56
C SER A 48 5.34 -4.42 -3.48
N PHE A 49 5.22 -3.53 -2.49
CA PHE A 49 4.11 -2.57 -2.42
C PHE A 49 4.30 -1.49 -3.51
N PRO A 50 3.21 -1.05 -4.20
CA PRO A 50 3.28 0.05 -5.17
C PRO A 50 3.81 1.33 -4.53
N ASP A 51 4.70 2.04 -5.22
CA ASP A 51 5.21 3.35 -4.81
C ASP A 51 4.60 4.52 -5.61
N ASN A 52 3.68 4.23 -6.52
CA ASN A 52 3.01 5.23 -7.36
C ASN A 52 1.58 5.50 -6.88
N GLU A 53 1.33 6.71 -6.38
CA GLU A 53 0.01 7.17 -5.96
C GLU A 53 -1.01 7.21 -7.12
N GLU A 54 -0.57 7.49 -8.35
CA GLU A 54 -1.46 7.58 -9.50
C GLU A 54 -2.12 6.24 -9.84
N ASP A 55 -1.46 5.11 -9.53
CA ASP A 55 -2.07 3.79 -9.69
C ASP A 55 -3.19 3.57 -8.67
N ILE A 56 -3.01 4.05 -7.44
CA ILE A 56 -4.05 4.01 -6.39
C ILE A 56 -5.26 4.86 -6.82
N ARG A 57 -5.00 6.05 -7.38
CA ARG A 57 -6.03 6.92 -7.96
C ARG A 57 -6.77 6.22 -9.10
N LEU A 58 -6.04 5.66 -10.05
CA LEU A 58 -6.61 4.97 -11.20
C LEU A 58 -7.51 3.79 -10.77
N TYR A 59 -7.02 2.90 -9.91
CA TYR A 59 -7.78 1.74 -9.47
C TYR A 59 -9.03 2.12 -8.66
N SER A 60 -8.91 3.12 -7.77
CA SER A 60 -10.07 3.63 -7.04
C SER A 60 -11.11 4.25 -7.98
N CYS A 61 -10.68 5.05 -8.97
CA CYS A 61 -11.58 5.65 -9.95
C CYS A 61 -12.28 4.61 -10.82
N LEU A 62 -11.55 3.60 -11.33
CA LEU A 62 -12.13 2.55 -12.16
C LEU A 62 -13.15 1.69 -11.39
N ALA A 63 -12.90 1.40 -10.12
CA ALA A 63 -13.80 0.60 -9.29
C ALA A 63 -15.10 1.31 -8.91
N ASN A 64 -15.10 2.66 -8.88
CA ASN A 64 -16.22 3.47 -8.40
C ASN A 64 -16.87 4.33 -9.49
N GLY A 65 -16.26 4.45 -10.67
CA GLY A 65 -16.72 5.33 -11.75
C GLY A 65 -16.56 6.83 -11.47
N SER A 66 -15.85 7.22 -10.40
CA SER A 66 -15.64 8.61 -9.99
C SER A 66 -14.38 8.75 -9.11
N ALA A 67 -13.93 9.99 -8.89
CA ALA A 67 -12.78 10.27 -8.03
C ALA A 67 -13.12 10.41 -6.53
N ASP A 68 -14.39 10.23 -6.17
CA ASP A 68 -14.91 10.58 -4.85
C ASP A 68 -14.27 9.75 -3.71
N GLU A 69 -14.13 8.44 -3.92
CA GLU A 69 -13.47 7.55 -2.95
C GLU A 69 -11.98 7.90 -2.79
N PHE A 70 -11.31 8.29 -3.87
CA PHE A 70 -9.92 8.73 -3.81
C PHE A 70 -9.78 10.02 -2.99
N GLN A 71 -10.60 11.03 -3.27
CA GLN A 71 -10.59 12.30 -2.54
C GLN A 71 -10.91 12.11 -1.05
N ARG A 72 -11.88 11.25 -0.72
CA ARG A 72 -12.17 10.88 0.67
C ARG A 72 -11.01 10.14 1.33
N GLY A 73 -10.34 9.24 0.60
CA GLY A 73 -9.17 8.52 1.10
C GLY A 73 -7.99 9.44 1.37
N GLU A 74 -7.73 10.40 0.49
CA GLU A 74 -6.75 11.45 0.66
C GLU A 74 -7.05 12.30 1.91
N HIS A 75 -8.31 12.66 2.14
CA HIS A 75 -8.73 13.37 3.34
C HIS A 75 -8.48 12.55 4.62
N LEU A 76 -8.79 11.25 4.62
CA LEU A 76 -8.51 10.36 5.74
C LEU A 76 -7.00 10.24 6.01
N TYR A 77 -6.18 10.10 4.96
CA TYR A 77 -4.72 10.07 5.06
C TYR A 77 -4.17 11.37 5.68
N ARG A 78 -4.57 12.54 5.15
CA ARG A 78 -4.15 13.86 5.65
C ARG A 78 -4.52 14.09 7.12
N ASN A 79 -5.68 13.59 7.55
CA ASN A 79 -6.11 13.66 8.95
C ASN A 79 -5.48 12.59 9.85
N LYS A 80 -4.51 11.79 9.35
CA LYS A 80 -3.86 10.71 10.08
C LYS A 80 -4.87 9.71 10.66
N ALA A 81 -5.93 9.41 9.91
CA ALA A 81 -7.00 8.49 10.33
C ALA A 81 -6.54 7.02 10.35
N VAL A 82 -5.48 6.67 9.60
CA VAL A 82 -4.88 5.34 9.59
C VAL A 82 -4.08 5.11 10.87
N LYS A 83 -4.27 3.95 11.49
CA LYS A 83 -3.69 3.53 12.76
C LYS A 83 -3.18 2.10 12.66
N GLU A 84 -2.12 1.83 13.41
CA GLU A 84 -1.54 0.48 13.55
C GLU A 84 -1.24 -0.21 12.20
N PRO A 85 -0.56 0.47 11.26
CA PRO A 85 -0.15 -0.18 10.02
C PRO A 85 0.83 -1.32 10.34
N LEU A 86 0.56 -2.50 9.80
CA LEU A 86 1.40 -3.69 9.97
C LEU A 86 1.57 -4.37 8.62
N GLN A 87 2.81 -4.46 8.16
CA GLN A 87 3.17 -5.24 6.98
C GLN A 87 3.84 -6.54 7.43
N ILE A 88 3.28 -7.68 7.01
CA ILE A 88 3.90 -9.00 7.16
C ILE A 88 4.01 -9.60 5.77
N GLY A 89 5.24 -9.72 5.27
CA GLY A 89 5.49 -10.13 3.89
C GLY A 89 4.75 -9.24 2.89
N PHE A 90 3.86 -9.88 2.12
CA PHE A 90 3.06 -9.32 1.02
C PHE A 90 1.65 -8.89 1.44
N HIS A 91 1.41 -8.78 2.74
CA HIS A 91 0.14 -8.39 3.33
C HIS A 91 0.33 -7.15 4.20
N LEU A 92 -0.48 -6.12 3.96
CA LEU A 92 -0.57 -4.89 4.74
C LEU A 92 -1.94 -4.82 5.41
N SER A 93 -1.97 -4.69 6.73
CA SER A 93 -3.21 -4.42 7.48
C SER A 93 -3.10 -3.11 8.26
N ALA A 94 -4.24 -2.46 8.47
CA ALA A 94 -4.34 -1.28 9.31
C ALA A 94 -5.78 -1.06 9.78
N SER A 95 -5.94 -0.21 10.78
CA SER A 95 -7.23 0.31 11.25
C SER A 95 -7.43 1.74 10.74
N VAL A 96 -8.63 2.10 10.29
CA VAL A 96 -8.96 3.47 9.89
C VAL A 96 -10.04 4.00 10.80
N MET A 97 -9.75 5.12 11.46
CA MET A 97 -10.65 5.82 12.38
C MET A 97 -10.98 7.22 11.83
N PRO A 98 -12.08 7.38 11.06
CA PRO A 98 -12.47 8.68 10.53
C PRO A 98 -12.75 9.71 11.64
N PRO A 99 -12.32 10.98 11.47
CA PRO A 99 -12.61 12.04 12.43
C PRO A 99 -14.08 12.46 12.35
N ALA A 100 -14.84 12.17 13.42
CA ALA A 100 -16.28 12.45 13.59
C ALA A 100 -17.20 11.78 12.53
N PRO A 101 -18.48 11.50 12.85
CA PRO A 101 -19.37 10.89 11.88
C PRO A 101 -19.67 11.88 10.74
N MET A 102 -19.11 11.60 9.56
CA MET A 102 -19.66 12.12 8.31
C MET A 102 -21.09 11.56 8.18
N VAL A 103 -22.04 12.38 7.76
CA VAL A 103 -23.46 11.98 7.64
C VAL A 103 -23.55 10.72 6.77
N GLY A 104 -24.07 9.62 7.34
CA GLY A 104 -24.17 8.31 6.68
C GLY A 104 -23.03 7.32 6.95
N GLN A 105 -21.98 7.72 7.69
CA GLN A 105 -20.90 6.84 8.14
C GLN A 105 -21.04 6.55 9.63
N GLY A 106 -21.06 5.27 10.00
CA GLY A 106 -21.12 4.85 11.41
C GLY A 106 -19.89 5.33 12.19
N ARG A 107 -20.04 5.50 13.51
CA ARG A 107 -18.89 5.62 14.43
C ARG A 107 -18.15 4.28 14.48
N GLY A 108 -17.34 4.01 13.47
CA GLY A 108 -16.68 2.72 13.31
C GLY A 108 -15.19 2.89 13.05
N GLN A 109 -14.39 2.12 13.79
CA GLN A 109 -13.07 1.73 13.32
C GLN A 109 -13.27 0.72 12.18
N TYR A 110 -12.60 0.94 11.06
CA TYR A 110 -12.64 0.04 9.91
C TYR A 110 -11.31 -0.67 9.76
N ASN A 111 -11.33 -2.00 9.76
CA ASN A 111 -10.13 -2.77 9.53
C ASN A 111 -9.96 -2.97 8.03
N VAL A 112 -8.75 -2.69 7.55
CA VAL A 112 -8.36 -2.77 6.15
C VAL A 112 -7.22 -3.78 6.04
N ALA A 113 -7.31 -4.64 5.02
CA ALA A 113 -6.28 -5.58 4.65
C ALA A 113 -6.05 -5.50 3.14
N VAL A 114 -4.79 -5.43 2.73
CA VAL A 114 -4.36 -5.30 1.35
C VAL A 114 -3.28 -6.34 1.08
N THR A 115 -3.45 -7.14 0.03
CA THR A 115 -2.36 -7.99 -0.49
C THR A 115 -1.79 -7.36 -1.74
N PHE A 116 -0.50 -7.57 -1.96
CA PHE A 116 0.20 -6.99 -3.10
C PHE A 116 1.31 -7.92 -3.59
N ASP A 117 1.64 -7.82 -4.87
CA ASP A 117 2.72 -8.55 -5.51
C ASP A 117 3.26 -7.69 -6.67
N ARG A 118 4.56 -7.73 -6.91
CA ARG A 118 5.20 -7.06 -8.06
C ARG A 118 4.73 -5.62 -8.29
N ARG A 119 4.81 -4.79 -7.24
CA ARG A 119 4.38 -3.38 -7.24
C ARG A 119 2.90 -3.16 -7.53
N ARG A 120 2.04 -4.16 -7.33
CA ARG A 120 0.60 -4.07 -7.63
C ARG A 120 -0.22 -4.60 -6.48
N ILE A 121 -1.33 -3.93 -6.20
CA ILE A 121 -2.33 -4.44 -5.26
C ILE A 121 -3.09 -5.59 -5.93
N THR A 122 -3.12 -6.74 -5.28
CA THR A 122 -3.78 -7.96 -5.78
C THR A 122 -5.14 -8.19 -5.12
N SER A 123 -5.32 -7.74 -3.88
CA SER A 123 -6.63 -7.77 -3.22
C SER A 123 -6.78 -6.67 -2.18
N CYS A 124 -8.01 -6.22 -1.99
CA CYS A 124 -8.40 -5.28 -0.95
C CYS A 124 -9.57 -5.85 -0.17
N ASN A 125 -9.51 -5.73 1.15
CA ASN A 125 -10.60 -6.08 2.05
C ASN A 125 -10.77 -4.96 3.07
N CYS A 126 -12.01 -4.57 3.35
CA CYS A 126 -12.33 -3.57 4.34
C CYS A 126 -13.64 -3.94 5.04
N THR A 127 -13.71 -3.74 6.36
CA THR A 127 -14.92 -4.01 7.14
C THR A 127 -16.02 -2.95 7.01
N CYS A 128 -15.88 -1.99 6.09
CA CYS A 128 -16.93 -1.02 5.79
C CYS A 128 -18.04 -1.63 4.91
N SER A 129 -19.17 -0.94 4.78
CA SER A 129 -20.31 -1.39 3.97
C SER A 129 -20.19 -1.04 2.48
N SER A 130 -19.01 -0.62 2.00
CA SER A 130 -18.79 -0.35 0.58
C SER A 130 -18.95 -1.62 -0.24
N THR A 131 -19.71 -1.55 -1.32
CA THR A 131 -19.81 -2.64 -2.32
C THR A 131 -18.61 -2.67 -3.27
N ALA A 132 -17.87 -1.56 -3.38
CA ALA A 132 -16.65 -1.48 -4.18
C ALA A 132 -15.43 -1.96 -3.37
N TYR A 133 -14.55 -2.73 -4.03
CA TYR A 133 -13.29 -3.22 -3.46
C TYR A 133 -12.30 -2.09 -3.11
N TRP A 134 -12.42 -0.91 -3.74
CA TRP A 134 -11.57 0.27 -3.51
C TRP A 134 -12.33 1.40 -2.83
N CYS A 135 -12.64 1.22 -1.55
CA CYS A 135 -13.21 2.30 -0.72
C CYS A 135 -12.14 3.28 -0.23
N SER A 136 -12.56 4.42 0.32
CA SER A 136 -11.71 5.48 0.83
C SER A 136 -10.78 5.02 1.95
N HIS A 137 -11.16 3.99 2.71
CA HIS A 137 -10.30 3.42 3.75
C HIS A 137 -9.11 2.66 3.14
N VAL A 138 -9.35 1.88 2.07
CA VAL A 138 -8.29 1.19 1.33
C VAL A 138 -7.34 2.20 0.70
N VAL A 139 -7.88 3.25 0.08
CA VAL A 139 -7.08 4.36 -0.48
C VAL A 139 -6.22 4.99 0.61
N ALA A 140 -6.81 5.36 1.76
CA ALA A 140 -6.07 5.99 2.85
C ALA A 140 -4.91 5.13 3.37
N VAL A 141 -5.12 3.81 3.49
CA VAL A 141 -4.07 2.86 3.89
C VAL A 141 -2.96 2.75 2.84
N CYS A 142 -3.32 2.77 1.54
CA CYS A 142 -2.33 2.75 0.48
C CYS A 142 -1.49 4.03 0.46
N LEU A 143 -2.13 5.20 0.55
CA LEU A 143 -1.44 6.49 0.65
C LEU A 143 -0.53 6.56 1.87
N HIS A 144 -0.99 6.06 3.03
CA HIS A 144 -0.18 5.98 4.24
C HIS A 144 1.05 5.09 4.11
N ARG A 145 1.00 4.08 3.23
CA ARG A 145 2.16 3.21 3.00
C ARG A 145 3.14 3.80 1.99
N ILE A 146 2.67 4.61 1.05
CA ILE A 146 3.50 5.28 0.03
C ILE A 146 4.30 6.43 0.65
N HIS A 147 3.70 7.19 1.57
CA HIS A 147 4.23 8.43 2.14
C HIS A 147 4.50 8.35 3.65
#